data_AF-A0A4Q3YTH5-F1
#
_entry.id   AF-A0A4Q3YTH5-F1
#
_cell.length_a   1.000
_cell.length_b   1.000
_cell.length_c   1.000
_cell.angle_alpha   90.00
_cell.angle_beta   90.00
_cell.angle_gamma   90.00
#
_symmetry.space_group_name_H-M   'P 1'
#
loop_
_entity.id
_entity.type
_entity.pdbx_description
1 polymer ?
#
loop_
_entity_poly.entity_id
_entity_poly.type
_entity_poly.pdbx_seq_one_letter_code
_entity_poly.pdbx_strand_id
1 'polypeptide(L)'
;ATAWKWTRNRSDAEDIAQDVCVRLGSAIRSFRGDGRFRTWLYALVLNAVRDLARKSVRERRKTEEWSNDPALQSPSADEDNMQELWTAVQTLSPKQRDSVMLVYSEGLDHAEAAEVLGCSEPTVSWHLHEARKRLRTILGREVA
;
A
#
# COMPACT_ATOMS: atom_id res chain seq x y z
N ALA A 1 10.84 -6.90 -1.53
CA ALA A 1 9.61 -7.63 -1.13
C ALA A 1 8.43 -6.68 -0.87
N THR A 2 8.57 -5.68 0.01
CA THR A 2 7.49 -4.75 0.39
C THR A 2 6.85 -4.01 -0.79
N ALA A 3 7.61 -3.36 -1.68
CA ALA A 3 7.04 -2.64 -2.83
C ALA A 3 6.14 -3.52 -3.72
N TRP A 4 6.56 -4.76 -3.99
CA TRP A 4 5.79 -5.73 -4.77
C TRP A 4 4.46 -6.09 -4.11
N LYS A 5 4.40 -6.18 -2.77
CA LYS A 5 3.16 -6.45 -2.05
C LYS A 5 2.11 -5.34 -2.26
N TRP A 6 2.54 -4.10 -2.47
CA TRP A 6 1.64 -2.96 -2.73
C TRP A 6 1.26 -2.78 -4.19
N THR A 7 2.16 -3.06 -5.13
CA THR A 7 1.92 -2.83 -6.57
C THR A 7 1.39 -4.06 -7.30
N ARG A 8 1.79 -5.26 -6.86
CA ARG A 8 1.62 -6.53 -7.58
C ARG A 8 2.07 -6.53 -9.05
N ASN A 9 2.82 -5.50 -9.44
CA ASN A 9 3.46 -5.36 -10.74
C ASN A 9 4.96 -5.27 -10.50
N ARG A 10 5.71 -6.13 -11.19
CA ARG A 10 7.16 -6.23 -11.06
C ARG A 10 7.86 -4.94 -11.48
N SER A 11 7.45 -4.35 -12.61
CA SER A 11 8.05 -3.11 -13.12
C SER A 11 7.86 -1.96 -12.12
N ASP A 12 6.63 -1.79 -11.63
CA ASP A 12 6.32 -0.76 -10.64
C ASP A 12 7.09 -0.97 -9.32
N ALA A 13 7.27 -2.24 -8.91
CA ALA A 13 8.03 -2.58 -7.72
C ALA A 13 9.53 -2.27 -7.87
N GLU A 14 10.09 -2.51 -9.05
CA GLU A 14 11.48 -2.17 -9.39
C GLU A 14 11.68 -0.65 -9.43
N ASP A 15 10.76 0.10 -10.04
CA ASP A 15 10.77 1.57 -10.07
C ASP A 15 10.73 2.17 -8.66
N ILE A 16 9.82 1.67 -7.81
CA ILE A 16 9.74 2.10 -6.41
C ILE A 16 11.02 1.77 -5.65
N ALA A 17 11.58 0.58 -5.84
CA ALA A 17 12.82 0.19 -5.18
C ALA A 17 13.97 1.12 -5.58
N GLN A 18 14.07 1.46 -6.88
CA GLN A 18 15.08 2.38 -7.37
C GLN A 18 14.92 3.78 -6.77
N ASP A 19 13.70 4.34 -6.77
CA ASP A 19 13.41 5.65 -6.17
C ASP A 19 13.74 5.67 -4.67
N VAL A 20 13.35 4.62 -3.94
CA VAL A 20 13.68 4.47 -2.52
C VAL A 20 15.20 4.39 -2.30
N CYS A 21 15.94 3.61 -3.09
CA CYS A 21 17.40 3.53 -2.99
C CYS A 21 18.08 4.88 -3.24
N VAL A 22 17.62 5.65 -4.23
CA VAL A 22 18.12 7.00 -4.52
C VAL A 22 17.83 7.95 -3.37
N ARG A 23 16.58 7.97 -2.88
CA ARG A 23 16.19 8.82 -1.74
C ARG A 23 16.94 8.43 -0.47
N LEU A 24 17.19 7.15 -0.26
CA LEU A 24 17.89 6.62 0.92
C LEU A 24 19.31 7.18 1.02
N GLY A 25 20.05 7.26 -0.09
CA GLY A 25 21.43 7.78 -0.08
C GLY A 25 21.54 9.21 0.46
N SER A 26 20.55 10.05 0.17
CA SER A 26 20.50 11.44 0.66
C SER A 26 19.85 11.54 2.05
N ALA A 27 18.82 10.74 2.31
CA ALA A 27 18.00 10.85 3.52
C ALA A 27 18.60 10.11 4.73
N ILE A 28 19.50 9.14 4.52
CA ILE A 28 20.16 8.42 5.63
C ILE A 28 21.04 9.34 6.49
N ARG A 29 21.58 10.41 5.91
CA ARG A 29 22.38 11.41 6.65
C ARG A 29 21.54 12.29 7.58
N SER A 30 20.23 12.39 7.34
CA SER A 30 19.30 13.16 8.18
C SER A 30 18.52 12.29 9.17
N PHE A 31 18.73 10.98 9.16
CA PHE A 31 18.16 10.07 10.13
C PHE A 31 18.82 10.30 11.50
N ARG A 32 18.08 10.93 12.42
CA ARG A 32 18.57 11.34 13.75
C ARG A 32 18.53 10.23 14.81
N GLY A 33 18.05 9.03 14.47
CA GLY A 33 17.96 7.90 15.42
C GLY A 33 16.78 7.97 16.40
N ASP A 34 15.93 9.00 16.31
CA ASP A 34 14.80 9.23 17.22
C ASP A 34 13.60 8.30 17.01
N GLY A 35 13.64 7.43 15.99
CA GLY A 35 12.62 6.43 15.68
C GLY A 35 13.25 5.12 15.21
N ARG A 36 12.49 4.01 15.19
CA ARG A 36 13.01 2.75 14.63
C ARG A 36 13.30 2.98 13.14
N PHE A 37 14.55 2.79 12.71
CA PHE A 37 14.98 2.92 11.31
C PHE A 37 14.01 2.25 10.32
N ARG A 38 13.46 1.11 10.74
CA ARG A 38 12.44 0.35 10.03
C ARG A 38 11.17 1.18 9.71
N THR A 39 10.62 1.89 10.69
CA THR A 39 9.42 2.72 10.53
C THR A 39 9.65 3.86 9.55
N TRP A 40 10.79 4.55 9.68
CA TRP A 40 11.19 5.60 8.77
C TRP A 40 11.35 5.11 7.32
N LEU A 41 11.97 3.94 7.13
CA LEU A 41 12.11 3.32 5.82
C LEU A 41 10.74 2.93 5.21
N TYR A 42 9.81 2.41 6.01
CA TYR A 42 8.45 2.15 5.52
C TYR A 42 7.74 3.43 5.07
N ALA A 43 7.90 4.54 5.80
CA ALA A 43 7.32 5.82 5.39
C ALA A 43 7.87 6.26 4.03
N LEU A 44 9.18 6.09 3.80
CA LEU A 44 9.82 6.39 2.52
C LEU A 44 9.25 5.52 1.37
N VAL A 45 9.10 4.22 1.60
CA VAL A 45 8.53 3.27 0.62
C VAL A 45 7.06 3.62 0.31
N LEU A 46 6.22 3.85 1.33
CA LEU A 46 4.81 4.18 1.12
C LEU A 46 4.63 5.51 0.37
N ASN A 47 5.51 6.47 0.61
CA ASN A 47 5.49 7.73 -0.14
C ASN A 47 5.79 7.48 -1.63
N ALA A 48 6.80 6.68 -1.95
CA ALA A 48 7.11 6.31 -3.34
C ALA A 48 5.96 5.53 -4.01
N VAL A 49 5.33 4.58 -3.30
CA VAL A 49 4.13 3.86 -3.78
C VAL A 49 3.00 4.85 -4.12
N ARG A 50 2.73 5.81 -3.22
CA ARG A 50 1.67 6.81 -3.41
C ARG A 50 2.01 7.77 -4.55
N ASP A 51 3.27 8.15 -4.71
CA ASP A 51 3.73 9.01 -5.81
C ASP A 51 3.50 8.34 -7.16
N LEU A 52 3.85 7.04 -7.28
CA LEU A 52 3.62 6.24 -8.48
C LEU A 52 2.12 6.10 -8.77
N ALA A 53 1.30 5.78 -7.77
CA ALA A 53 -0.16 5.68 -7.92
C ALA A 53 -0.80 7.00 -8.36
N ARG A 54 -0.33 8.15 -7.85
CA ARG A 54 -0.80 9.46 -8.31
C ARG A 54 -0.33 9.76 -9.74
N LYS A 55 0.88 9.33 -10.11
CA LYS A 55 1.41 9.48 -11.48
C LYS A 55 0.56 8.68 -12.46
N SER A 56 0.25 7.41 -12.17
CA SER A 56 -0.57 6.57 -13.05
C SER A 56 -1.98 7.12 -13.23
N VAL A 57 -2.62 7.64 -12.17
CA VAL A 57 -3.93 8.31 -12.28
C VAL A 57 -3.85 9.56 -13.16
N ARG A 58 -2.80 10.38 -13.03
CA ARG A 58 -2.62 11.58 -13.87
C ARG A 58 -2.40 11.22 -15.35
N GLU A 59 -1.57 10.21 -15.63
CA GLU A 59 -1.31 9.78 -17.00
C GLU A 59 -2.54 9.11 -17.64
N ARG A 60 -3.31 8.34 -16.86
CA ARG A 60 -4.59 7.79 -17.32
C ARG A 60 -5.58 8.92 -17.66
N ARG A 61 -5.69 9.94 -16.81
CA ARG A 61 -6.58 11.09 -17.07
C ARG A 61 -6.20 11.85 -18.36
N LYS A 62 -4.90 11.98 -18.65
CA LYS A 62 -4.41 12.57 -19.92
C LYS A 62 -4.71 11.68 -21.13
N THR A 63 -4.70 10.36 -20.94
CA THR A 63 -4.96 9.38 -22.00
C THR A 63 -6.46 9.23 -22.29
N GLU A 64 -7.31 9.31 -21.25
CA GLU A 64 -8.78 9.31 -21.36
C GLU A 64 -9.31 10.55 -22.13
N GLU A 65 -8.55 11.66 -22.16
CA GLU A 65 -8.84 12.82 -23.02
C GLU A 65 -8.60 12.54 -24.52
N TRP A 66 -7.92 11.45 -24.88
CA TRP A 66 -7.60 11.08 -26.27
C TRP A 66 -8.01 9.67 -26.71
N SER A 67 -8.47 8.78 -25.82
CA SER A 67 -8.92 7.44 -26.22
C SER A 67 -9.86 6.81 -25.19
N ASN A 68 -11.03 6.34 -25.64
CA ASN A 68 -11.92 5.47 -24.88
C ASN A 68 -11.40 4.03 -24.95
N ASP A 69 -10.54 3.61 -24.02
CA ASP A 69 -10.31 2.17 -23.79
C ASP A 69 -9.86 1.89 -22.34
N PRO A 70 -10.68 1.20 -21.51
CA PRO A 70 -10.30 0.88 -20.14
C PRO A 70 -9.51 -0.44 -20.08
N ALA A 71 -8.21 -0.39 -20.36
CA ALA A 71 -7.31 -1.50 -20.05
C ALA A 71 -6.92 -1.48 -18.56
N LEU A 72 -7.78 -2.02 -17.70
CA LEU A 72 -7.40 -2.43 -16.35
C LEU A 72 -6.67 -3.78 -16.45
N GLN A 73 -5.39 -3.80 -16.10
CA GLN A 73 -4.65 -5.05 -15.92
C GLN A 73 -5.28 -5.84 -14.77
N SER A 74 -5.94 -6.94 -15.12
CA SER A 74 -6.37 -7.98 -14.17
C SER A 74 -5.23 -8.98 -13.98
N PRO A 75 -4.77 -9.26 -12.74
CA PRO A 75 -3.88 -10.38 -12.51
C PRO A 75 -4.66 -11.70 -12.64
N SER A 76 -4.04 -12.63 -13.37
CA SER A 76 -4.46 -14.00 -13.64
C SER A 76 -5.02 -14.74 -12.42
N ALA A 77 -6.15 -15.41 -12.64
CA ALA A 77 -6.74 -16.39 -11.73
C ALA A 77 -5.98 -17.72 -11.82
N ASP A 78 -5.46 -18.18 -10.69
CA ASP A 78 -5.90 -19.42 -10.04
C ASP A 78 -5.06 -19.71 -8.77
N GLU A 79 -5.75 -20.28 -7.78
CA GLU A 79 -5.32 -20.82 -6.47
C GLU A 79 -5.15 -19.90 -5.23
N ASP A 80 -5.70 -20.41 -4.13
CA ASP A 80 -5.72 -19.98 -2.73
C ASP A 80 -6.60 -18.81 -2.27
N ASN A 81 -7.43 -19.09 -1.25
CA ASN A 81 -8.17 -18.12 -0.41
C ASN A 81 -7.30 -16.93 0.05
N MET A 82 -6.00 -17.17 0.22
CA MET A 82 -5.02 -16.14 0.59
C MET A 82 -4.83 -15.12 -0.53
N GLN A 83 -4.74 -15.56 -1.78
CA GLN A 83 -4.57 -14.68 -2.93
C GLN A 83 -5.83 -13.83 -3.15
N GLU A 84 -7.01 -14.44 -3.01
CA GLU A 84 -8.30 -13.75 -3.05
C GLU A 84 -8.40 -12.66 -1.97
N LEU A 85 -8.06 -12.98 -0.73
CA LEU A 85 -8.03 -12.01 0.37
C LEU A 85 -7.13 -10.82 0.06
N TRP A 86 -5.89 -11.07 -0.37
CA TRP A 86 -4.97 -9.98 -0.67
C TRP A 86 -5.38 -9.18 -1.92
N THR A 87 -6.10 -9.80 -2.87
CA THR A 87 -6.70 -9.09 -4.00
C THR A 87 -7.82 -8.17 -3.51
N ALA A 88 -8.67 -8.64 -2.60
CA ALA A 88 -9.68 -7.81 -1.96
C ALA A 88 -9.06 -6.65 -1.16
N VAL A 89 -7.94 -6.88 -0.45
CA VAL A 89 -7.19 -5.83 0.27
C VAL A 89 -6.73 -4.71 -0.68
N GLN A 90 -6.36 -5.01 -1.92
CA GLN A 90 -5.94 -3.99 -2.88
C GLN A 90 -7.09 -3.04 -3.28
N THR A 91 -8.34 -3.50 -3.22
CA THR A 91 -9.53 -2.69 -3.54
C THR A 91 -9.97 -1.74 -2.43
N LEU A 92 -9.37 -1.85 -1.24
CA LEU A 92 -9.64 -0.96 -0.13
C LEU A 92 -9.17 0.47 -0.44
N SER A 93 -9.70 1.45 0.32
CA SER A 93 -9.16 2.80 0.25
C SER A 93 -7.67 2.82 0.62
N PRO A 94 -6.86 3.75 0.09
CA PRO A 94 -5.41 3.76 0.32
C PRO A 94 -5.03 3.70 1.81
N LYS A 95 -5.74 4.43 2.67
CA LYS A 95 -5.46 4.43 4.11
C LYS A 95 -5.78 3.09 4.77
N GLN A 96 -6.91 2.48 4.45
CA GLN A 96 -7.29 1.16 4.96
C GLN A 96 -6.31 0.07 4.50
N ARG A 97 -5.98 0.07 3.20
CA ARG A 97 -5.01 -0.85 2.62
C ARG A 97 -3.65 -0.71 3.31
N ASP A 98 -3.13 0.51 3.41
CA ASP A 98 -1.82 0.75 4.03
C ASP A 98 -1.79 0.28 5.49
N SER A 99 -2.85 0.56 6.28
CA SER A 99 -2.96 0.05 7.66
C SER A 99 -2.96 -1.48 7.73
N VAL A 100 -3.74 -2.15 6.87
CA VAL A 100 -3.78 -3.63 6.81
C VAL A 100 -2.42 -4.21 6.44
N MET A 101 -1.75 -3.63 5.45
CA MET A 101 -0.46 -4.13 4.96
C MET A 101 0.64 -3.97 6.02
N LEU A 102 0.72 -2.81 6.67
CA LEU A 102 1.73 -2.55 7.72
C LEU A 102 1.55 -3.50 8.91
N VAL A 103 0.32 -3.70 9.38
CA VAL A 103 0.06 -4.52 10.57
C VAL A 103 0.11 -6.02 10.26
N TYR A 104 -0.61 -6.48 9.24
CA TYR A 104 -0.78 -7.92 9.01
C TYR A 104 0.27 -8.52 8.05
N SER A 105 0.84 -7.73 7.13
CA SER A 105 1.86 -8.23 6.18
C SER A 105 3.28 -7.95 6.65
N GLU A 106 3.50 -6.79 7.26
CA GLU A 106 4.82 -6.37 7.74
C GLU A 106 5.01 -6.57 9.25
N GLY A 107 3.93 -6.86 9.99
CA GLY A 107 4.02 -7.22 11.41
C GLY A 107 4.31 -6.05 12.33
N LEU A 108 3.96 -4.81 11.94
CA LEU A 108 4.07 -3.64 12.80
C LEU A 108 2.92 -3.62 13.82
N ASP A 109 3.20 -3.10 15.00
CA ASP A 109 2.13 -2.77 15.93
C ASP A 109 1.38 -1.49 15.49
N HIS A 110 0.30 -1.15 16.19
CA HIS A 110 -0.53 0.00 15.81
C HIS A 110 0.19 1.33 16.00
N ALA A 111 1.09 1.44 16.97
CA ALA A 111 1.85 2.66 17.23
C ALA A 111 2.92 2.87 16.15
N GLU A 112 3.67 1.83 15.78
CA GLU A 112 4.62 1.85 14.67
C GLU A 112 3.92 2.17 13.35
N ALA A 113 2.77 1.52 13.07
CA ALA A 113 2.00 1.82 11.86
C ALA A 113 1.49 3.27 11.85
N ALA A 114 1.09 3.82 13.00
CA ALA A 114 0.67 5.21 13.12
C ALA A 114 1.81 6.19 12.82
N GLU A 115 3.02 5.89 13.30
CA GLU A 115 4.24 6.65 12.98
C GLU A 115 4.56 6.60 11.48
N VAL A 116 4.50 5.41 10.83
CA VAL A 116 4.67 5.30 9.36
C VAL A 116 3.65 6.15 8.61
N LEU A 117 2.39 6.13 9.05
CA LEU A 117 1.27 6.76 8.35
C LEU A 117 1.11 8.25 8.67
N GLY A 118 1.82 8.77 9.67
CA GLY A 118 1.68 10.14 10.15
C GLY A 118 0.30 10.44 10.74
N CYS A 119 -0.28 9.47 11.45
CA CYS A 119 -1.60 9.62 12.11
C CYS A 119 -1.55 9.10 13.56
N SER A 120 -2.69 9.09 14.26
CA SER A 120 -2.77 8.57 15.63
C SER A 120 -3.04 7.07 15.65
N GLU A 121 -2.59 6.37 16.68
CA GLU A 121 -2.84 4.93 16.88
C GLU A 121 -4.35 4.56 16.83
N PRO A 122 -5.28 5.33 17.44
CA PRO A 122 -6.72 5.08 17.28
C PRO A 122 -7.19 5.18 15.82
N THR A 123 -6.58 6.05 15.01
CA THR A 123 -6.90 6.18 13.58
C THR A 123 -6.52 4.91 12.81
N VAL A 124 -5.38 4.29 13.14
CA VAL A 124 -4.99 3.00 12.57
C VAL A 124 -5.99 1.91 12.95
N SER A 125 -6.36 1.83 14.23
CA SER A 125 -7.36 0.87 14.72
C SER A 125 -8.70 1.03 14.00
N TRP A 126 -9.17 2.27 13.82
CA TRP A 126 -10.39 2.57 13.06
C TRP A 126 -10.28 2.12 11.59
N HIS A 127 -9.15 2.39 10.92
CA HIS A 127 -8.93 1.94 9.55
C HIS A 127 -8.92 0.42 9.42
N LEU A 128 -8.31 -0.30 10.37
CA LEU A 128 -8.31 -1.76 10.40
C LEU A 128 -9.71 -2.34 10.62
N HIS A 129 -10.49 -1.71 11.51
CA HIS A 129 -11.88 -2.09 11.74
C HIS A 129 -12.71 -1.92 10.46
N GLU A 130 -12.63 -0.77 9.82
CA GLU A 130 -13.40 -0.50 8.58
C GLU A 130 -12.93 -1.38 7.41
N ALA A 131 -11.61 -1.63 7.31
CA ALA A 131 -11.06 -2.57 6.35
C ALA A 131 -11.64 -3.98 6.54
N ARG A 132 -11.70 -4.48 7.79
CA ARG A 132 -12.25 -5.81 8.08
C ARG A 132 -13.73 -5.90 7.71
N LYS A 133 -14.52 -4.87 8.03
CA LYS A 133 -15.93 -4.79 7.64
C LYS A 133 -16.08 -4.86 6.12
N ARG A 134 -15.27 -4.08 5.39
CA ARG A 134 -15.32 -4.02 3.92
C ARG A 134 -14.89 -5.33 3.27
N LEU A 135 -13.80 -5.94 3.73
CA LEU A 135 -13.31 -7.23 3.25
C LEU A 135 -14.33 -8.34 3.48
N ARG A 136 -15.04 -8.31 4.61
CA ARG A 136 -16.11 -9.25 4.91
C ARG A 136 -17.26 -9.15 3.89
N THR A 137 -17.66 -7.93 3.51
CA THR A 137 -18.64 -7.70 2.45
C THR A 137 -18.14 -8.17 1.08
N ILE A 138 -16.87 -7.89 0.74
CA ILE A 138 -16.30 -8.25 -0.57
C ILE A 138 -16.19 -9.77 -0.73
N LEU A 139 -15.78 -10.49 0.32
CA LEU A 139 -15.55 -11.93 0.30
C LEU A 139 -16.81 -12.76 0.61
N GLY A 140 -17.99 -12.13 0.68
CA GLY A 140 -19.26 -12.83 0.91
C GLY A 140 -19.37 -13.60 2.23
N ARG A 141 -18.51 -13.32 3.21
CA ARG A 141 -18.55 -13.97 4.53
C ARG A 141 -19.53 -13.21 5.42
N GLU A 142 -20.83 -13.46 5.26
CA GLU A 142 -21.85 -12.81 6.09
C GLU A 142 -21.57 -12.97 7.59
N VAL A 143 -21.88 -11.91 8.33
CA VAL A 143 -21.93 -11.93 9.80
C VAL A 143 -23.14 -12.78 10.17
N ALA A 144 -22.91 -14.03 10.53
CA ALA A 144 -23.80 -14.77 11.42
C ALA A 144 -23.56 -14.31 12.86
#